data_AF-A0A2D7IKS7-F1
#
_entry.id   AF-A0A2D7IKS7-F1
#
_cell.length_a   1.000
_cell.length_b   1.000
_cell.length_c   1.000
_cell.angle_alpha   90.00
_cell.angle_beta   90.00
_cell.angle_gamma   90.00
#
_symmetry.space_group_name_H-M   'P 1'
#
loop_
_entity.id
_entity.type
_entity.pdbx_description
1 polymer ?
#
loop_
_entity_poly.entity_id
_entity_poly.type
_entity_poly.pdbx_seq_one_letter_code
_entity_poly.pdbx_strand_id
1 'polypeptide(L)'
;MIRINIIIILSFFILRCANKDDNTMSNFDAKYFTSGELDPCDCNTKSVDLINRSIKIRRSFSSIKELKSNKKAKQHISKIAKVYVELAEKCFEKNATNLFIPSDCNDVKFLERKQNELFALGIRLNQGSKVWK
;
A
#
# COMPACT_ATOMS: atom_id res chain seq x y z
N MET A 1 -38.80 -50.49 -14.55
CA MET A 1 -37.82 -50.33 -13.46
C MET A 1 -36.46 -50.15 -14.11
N ILE A 2 -35.72 -49.05 -14.02
CA ILE A 2 -35.65 -47.89 -13.11
C ILE A 2 -35.24 -46.69 -13.98
N ARG A 3 -35.94 -45.55 -13.88
CA ARG A 3 -35.53 -44.28 -14.50
C ARG A 3 -34.62 -43.55 -13.52
N ILE A 4 -33.35 -43.34 -13.87
CA ILE A 4 -32.41 -42.57 -13.05
C ILE A 4 -32.62 -41.08 -13.38
N ASN A 5 -33.36 -40.39 -12.52
CA ASN A 5 -33.45 -38.93 -12.51
C ASN A 5 -32.16 -38.36 -11.90
N ILE A 6 -31.27 -37.80 -12.72
CA ILE A 6 -30.12 -37.03 -12.22
C ILE A 6 -30.59 -35.58 -12.05
N ILE A 7 -30.89 -35.22 -10.80
CA ILE A 7 -31.12 -33.86 -10.35
C ILE A 7 -29.75 -33.16 -10.34
N ILE A 8 -29.46 -32.32 -11.35
CA ILE A 8 -28.26 -31.48 -11.33
C ILE A 8 -28.55 -30.28 -10.42
N ILE A 9 -28.06 -30.40 -9.20
CA ILE A 9 -28.11 -29.42 -8.12
C ILE A 9 -27.26 -28.20 -8.51
N LEU A 10 -27.95 -27.08 -8.73
CA LEU A 10 -27.58 -25.70 -8.40
C LEU A 10 -26.11 -25.43 -8.02
N SER A 11 -25.30 -25.08 -9.02
CA SER A 11 -24.13 -24.22 -8.80
C SER A 11 -24.54 -22.76 -8.92
N PHE A 12 -25.24 -22.25 -7.88
CA PHE A 12 -25.23 -20.81 -7.62
C PHE A 12 -23.78 -20.43 -7.30
N PHE A 13 -23.06 -19.95 -8.32
CA PHE A 13 -21.88 -19.14 -8.11
C PHE A 13 -22.34 -17.91 -7.33
N ILE A 14 -22.25 -17.98 -6.00
CA ILE A 14 -22.34 -16.82 -5.14
C ILE A 14 -21.15 -15.95 -5.56
N LEU A 15 -21.43 -14.99 -6.43
CA LEU A 15 -20.67 -13.76 -6.57
C LEU A 15 -20.63 -13.13 -5.18
N ARG A 16 -19.67 -13.56 -4.35
CA ARG A 16 -19.22 -12.81 -3.19
C ARG A 16 -18.57 -11.54 -3.75
N CYS A 17 -19.40 -10.55 -4.07
CA CYS A 17 -18.97 -9.17 -3.97
C CYS A 17 -18.60 -8.98 -2.49
N ALA A 18 -17.32 -9.18 -2.19
CA ALA A 18 -16.76 -8.76 -0.91
C ALA A 18 -17.04 -7.26 -0.82
N ASN A 19 -17.97 -6.86 0.06
CA ASN A 19 -18.14 -5.48 0.46
C ASN A 19 -16.79 -5.06 1.05
N LYS A 20 -15.99 -4.43 0.20
CA LYS A 20 -14.62 -4.07 0.48
C LYS A 20 -14.68 -2.84 1.36
N ASP A 21 -14.30 -3.01 2.62
CA ASP A 21 -14.32 -1.99 3.67
C ASP A 21 -13.86 -0.61 3.15
N ASP A 22 -14.82 0.29 2.98
CA ASP A 22 -14.57 1.63 2.45
C ASP A 22 -13.85 2.53 3.48
N ASN A 23 -13.84 2.12 4.74
CA ASN A 23 -13.26 2.83 5.87
C ASN A 23 -11.73 2.92 5.86
N THR A 24 -11.02 2.08 5.11
CA THR A 24 -9.54 2.16 5.09
C THR A 24 -9.03 3.36 4.28
N MET A 25 -9.87 3.98 3.44
CA MET A 25 -9.48 5.03 2.50
C MET A 25 -9.85 6.46 2.92
N SER A 26 -10.61 6.64 4.01
CA SER A 26 -11.20 7.94 4.38
C SER A 26 -10.29 8.86 5.20
N ASN A 27 -9.16 8.39 5.73
CA ASN A 27 -8.32 9.19 6.66
C ASN A 27 -6.84 9.27 6.22
N PHE A 28 -6.61 9.79 5.02
CA PHE A 28 -5.26 10.08 4.50
C PHE A 28 -5.00 11.58 4.54
N ASP A 29 -4.26 12.02 5.56
CA ASP A 29 -3.75 13.38 5.65
C ASP A 29 -2.33 13.42 5.08
N ALA A 30 -2.18 13.99 3.89
CA ALA A 30 -0.86 14.16 3.26
C ALA A 30 0.07 15.05 4.10
N LYS A 31 -0.48 16.07 4.79
CA LYS A 31 0.30 17.05 5.53
C LYS A 31 1.03 16.42 6.70
N TYR A 32 0.39 15.48 7.41
CA TYR A 32 1.02 14.70 8.47
C TYR A 32 2.35 14.08 8.03
N PHE A 33 2.39 13.48 6.84
CA PHE A 33 3.60 12.82 6.34
C PHE A 33 4.66 13.83 5.92
N THR A 34 4.27 15.00 5.39
CA THR A 34 5.22 15.94 4.77
C THR A 34 5.62 17.11 5.68
N SER A 35 5.28 17.05 6.96
CA SER A 35 5.57 18.06 7.99
C SER A 35 5.99 17.40 9.30
N GLY A 36 6.37 18.18 10.31
CA GLY A 36 6.83 17.67 11.61
C GLY A 36 8.35 17.75 11.75
N GLU A 37 8.92 16.89 12.59
CA GLU A 37 10.35 16.89 12.88
C GLU A 37 11.17 16.41 11.69
N LEU A 38 10.71 15.39 10.96
CA LEU A 38 11.44 14.84 9.80
C LEU A 38 12.92 14.56 10.11
N ASP A 39 13.24 14.18 11.35
CA ASP A 39 14.52 13.59 11.70
C ASP A 39 14.57 12.12 11.22
N PRO A 40 15.67 11.38 11.38
CA PRO A 40 15.74 10.00 10.89
C PRO A 40 14.65 9.09 11.47
N CYS A 41 14.24 9.30 12.72
CA CYS A 41 13.22 8.51 13.40
C CYS A 41 11.83 8.76 12.78
N ASP A 42 11.43 10.02 12.66
CA ASP A 42 10.15 10.44 12.12
C ASP A 42 10.04 10.04 10.64
N CYS A 43 11.13 10.21 9.88
CA CYS A 43 11.25 9.78 8.49
C CYS A 43 11.03 8.27 8.31
N ASN A 44 11.69 7.44 9.13
CA ASN A 44 11.52 5.99 9.08
C ASN A 44 10.08 5.59 9.43
N THR A 45 9.55 6.13 10.52
CA THR A 45 8.19 5.87 11.01
C THR A 45 7.14 6.20 9.96
N LYS A 46 7.19 7.39 9.37
CA LYS A 46 6.26 7.83 8.31
C LYS A 46 6.39 7.01 7.04
N SER A 47 7.62 6.63 6.66
CA SER A 47 7.86 5.78 5.49
C SER A 47 7.24 4.39 5.68
N VAL A 48 7.43 3.79 6.86
CA VAL A 48 6.84 2.50 7.23
C VAL A 48 5.31 2.57 7.24
N ASP A 49 4.71 3.65 7.75
CA ASP A 49 3.25 3.81 7.74
C ASP A 49 2.69 3.85 6.31
N LEU A 50 3.28 4.66 5.42
CA LEU A 50 2.87 4.72 4.01
C LEU A 50 2.98 3.36 3.30
N ILE A 51 4.04 2.60 3.60
CA ILE A 51 4.23 1.23 3.08
C ILE A 51 3.15 0.29 3.63
N ASN A 52 2.91 0.28 4.95
CA ASN A 52 1.92 -0.60 5.58
C ASN A 52 0.50 -0.31 5.08
N ARG A 53 0.14 0.96 4.90
CA ARG A 53 -1.14 1.35 4.28
C ARG A 53 -1.27 0.80 2.86
N SER A 54 -0.21 0.91 2.07
CA SER A 54 -0.17 0.37 0.71
C SER A 54 -0.30 -1.16 0.67
N ILE A 55 0.39 -1.86 1.58
CA ILE A 55 0.26 -3.31 1.76
C ILE A 55 -1.19 -3.68 2.10
N LYS A 56 -1.81 -2.98 3.07
CA LYS A 56 -3.20 -3.23 3.48
C LYS A 56 -4.17 -3.08 2.31
N ILE A 57 -4.05 -2.00 1.54
CA ILE A 57 -4.84 -1.79 0.33
C ILE A 57 -4.59 -2.94 -0.65
N ARG A 58 -3.34 -3.29 -0.92
CA ARG A 58 -3.01 -4.35 -1.89
C ARG A 58 -3.56 -5.71 -1.52
N ARG A 59 -3.47 -6.10 -0.25
CA ARG A 59 -3.95 -7.39 0.26
C ARG A 59 -5.48 -7.53 0.23
N SER A 60 -6.21 -6.41 0.17
CA SER A 60 -7.67 -6.46 0.00
C SER A 60 -8.14 -6.88 -1.41
N PHE A 61 -7.23 -7.00 -2.38
CA PHE A 61 -7.51 -7.43 -3.76
C PHE A 61 -6.85 -8.78 -4.04
N SER A 62 -7.50 -9.63 -4.84
CA SER A 62 -6.95 -10.94 -5.25
C SER A 62 -5.71 -10.79 -6.11
N SER A 63 -5.63 -9.74 -6.94
CA SER A 63 -4.53 -9.51 -7.87
C SER A 63 -4.21 -8.02 -8.03
N ILE A 64 -3.02 -7.74 -8.54
CA ILE A 64 -2.62 -6.37 -8.91
C ILE A 64 -3.50 -5.81 -10.04
N LYS A 65 -3.96 -6.67 -10.95
CA LYS A 65 -4.88 -6.30 -12.05
C LYS A 65 -6.21 -5.80 -11.48
N GLU A 66 -6.79 -6.53 -10.54
CA GLU A 66 -8.04 -6.14 -9.87
C GLU A 66 -7.91 -4.79 -9.14
N LEU A 67 -6.80 -4.58 -8.41
CA LEU A 67 -6.51 -3.30 -7.77
C LEU A 67 -6.44 -2.17 -8.79
N LYS A 68 -5.71 -2.35 -9.90
CA LYS A 68 -5.55 -1.33 -10.95
C LYS A 68 -6.86 -1.03 -11.68
N SER A 69 -7.76 -2.00 -11.80
CA SER A 69 -9.10 -1.82 -12.34
C SER A 69 -10.04 -1.09 -11.38
N ASN A 70 -9.76 -1.07 -10.08
CA ASN A 70 -10.53 -0.30 -9.11
C ASN A 70 -10.06 1.17 -9.07
N LYS A 71 -10.88 2.08 -9.61
CA LYS A 71 -10.57 3.52 -9.72
C LYS A 71 -10.21 4.15 -8.36
N LYS A 72 -10.97 3.85 -7.31
CA LYS A 72 -10.80 4.48 -5.99
C LYS A 72 -9.50 4.02 -5.33
N ALA A 73 -9.21 2.72 -5.35
CA ALA A 73 -7.97 2.17 -4.81
C ALA A 73 -6.74 2.60 -5.63
N LYS A 74 -6.82 2.59 -6.97
CA LYS A 74 -5.75 3.10 -7.84
C LYS A 74 -5.42 4.56 -7.50
N GLN A 75 -6.44 5.42 -7.38
CA GLN A 75 -6.26 6.82 -7.00
C GLN A 75 -5.63 6.97 -5.62
N HIS A 76 -6.03 6.13 -4.66
CA HIS A 76 -5.50 6.21 -3.30
C HIS A 76 -4.03 5.77 -3.22
N ILE A 77 -3.65 4.67 -3.87
CA ILE A 77 -2.23 4.26 -3.99
C ILE A 77 -1.42 5.33 -4.72
N SER A 78 -1.97 5.95 -5.77
CA SER A 78 -1.31 7.04 -6.49
C SER A 78 -1.04 8.26 -5.58
N LYS A 79 -1.99 8.62 -4.70
CA LYS A 79 -1.79 9.66 -3.68
C LYS A 79 -0.71 9.28 -2.68
N ILE A 80 -0.74 8.06 -2.14
CA ILE A 80 0.29 7.55 -1.21
C ILE A 80 1.67 7.59 -1.88
N ALA A 81 1.79 7.15 -3.13
CA ALA A 81 3.06 7.15 -3.86
C ALA A 81 3.59 8.57 -4.08
N LYS A 82 2.72 9.56 -4.38
CA LYS A 82 3.13 10.97 -4.47
C LYS A 82 3.69 11.47 -3.14
N VAL A 83 2.98 11.22 -2.04
CA VAL A 83 3.38 11.65 -0.70
C VAL A 83 4.65 10.94 -0.21
N TYR A 84 4.82 9.67 -0.55
CA TYR A 84 6.04 8.92 -0.22
C TYR A 84 7.28 9.52 -0.87
N VAL A 85 7.20 9.91 -2.14
CA VAL A 85 8.30 10.59 -2.83
C VAL A 85 8.59 11.95 -2.19
N GLU A 86 7.57 12.74 -1.89
CA GLU A 86 7.75 14.05 -1.24
C GLU A 86 8.35 13.92 0.18
N LEU A 87 7.91 12.93 0.96
CA LEU A 87 8.50 12.61 2.26
C LEU A 87 9.98 12.24 2.09
N ALA A 88 10.30 11.35 1.15
CA ALA A 88 11.67 10.91 0.91
C ALA A 88 12.60 12.06 0.52
N GLU A 89 12.13 12.97 -0.35
CA GLU A 89 12.85 14.19 -0.74
C GLU A 89 13.13 15.08 0.49
N LYS A 90 12.10 15.42 1.27
CA LYS A 90 12.25 16.27 2.47
C LYS A 90 13.13 15.64 3.55
N CYS A 91 12.99 14.34 3.76
CA CYS A 91 13.83 13.60 4.69
C CYS A 91 15.29 13.62 4.26
N PHE A 92 15.56 13.45 2.97
CA PHE A 92 16.91 13.50 2.43
C PHE A 92 17.52 14.91 2.53
N GLU A 93 16.76 15.94 2.17
CA GLU A 93 17.20 17.35 2.30
C GLU A 93 17.57 17.71 3.74
N LYS A 94 16.81 17.23 4.73
CA LYS A 94 17.05 17.56 6.13
C LYS A 94 18.18 16.76 6.79
N ASN A 95 18.33 15.48 6.44
CA ASN A 95 19.19 14.56 7.19
C ASN A 95 20.40 14.04 6.40
N ALA A 96 20.37 14.15 5.08
CA ALA A 96 21.37 13.64 4.17
C ALA A 96 21.80 12.19 4.52
N THR A 97 23.08 11.97 4.81
CA THR A 97 23.64 10.64 5.08
C THR A 97 23.14 10.03 6.39
N ASN A 98 22.60 10.81 7.32
CA ASN A 98 22.15 10.31 8.63
C ASN A 98 20.97 9.34 8.51
N LEU A 99 20.21 9.38 7.40
CA LEU A 99 19.16 8.39 7.12
C LEU A 99 19.70 6.96 6.94
N PHE A 100 20.97 6.83 6.55
CA PHE A 100 21.59 5.52 6.31
C PHE A 100 22.32 4.99 7.53
N ILE A 101 22.38 5.76 8.61
CA ILE A 101 22.99 5.34 9.87
C ILE A 101 21.90 4.66 10.72
N PRO A 102 22.03 3.36 11.01
CA PRO A 102 21.07 2.67 11.86
C PRO A 102 21.06 3.25 13.28
N SER A 103 19.88 3.34 13.86
CA SER A 103 19.67 3.68 15.28
C SER A 103 18.45 2.93 15.81
N ASP A 104 18.17 3.07 17.11
CA ASP A 104 17.01 2.42 17.76
C ASP A 104 15.67 2.74 17.07
N CYS A 105 15.55 3.93 16.48
CA CYS A 105 14.35 4.39 15.78
C CYS A 105 14.48 4.36 14.25
N ASN A 106 15.70 4.38 13.69
CA ASN A 106 15.97 4.37 12.26
C ASN A 106 16.49 3.00 11.82
N ASP A 107 15.60 2.00 11.82
CA ASP A 107 15.93 0.66 11.32
C ASP A 107 15.86 0.63 9.79
N VAL A 108 17.00 0.91 9.15
CA VAL A 108 17.17 0.91 7.70
C VAL A 108 16.87 -0.47 7.10
N LYS A 109 17.26 -1.55 7.78
CA LYS A 109 17.03 -2.93 7.30
C LYS A 109 15.56 -3.28 7.37
N PHE A 110 14.83 -2.86 8.41
CA PHE A 110 13.39 -3.06 8.49
C PHE A 110 12.65 -2.30 7.40
N LEU A 111 13.01 -1.03 7.17
CA LEU A 111 12.44 -0.25 6.09
C LEU A 111 12.66 -0.93 4.73
N GLU A 112 13.88 -1.41 4.45
CA GLU A 112 14.20 -2.16 3.23
C GLU A 112 13.36 -3.44 3.10
N ARG A 113 13.25 -4.25 4.16
CA ARG A 113 12.39 -5.45 4.17
C ARG A 113 10.93 -5.10 3.82
N LYS A 114 10.42 -3.99 4.36
CA LYS A 114 9.06 -3.50 4.09
C LYS A 114 8.88 -3.03 2.65
N GLN A 115 9.86 -2.35 2.09
CA GLN A 115 9.84 -1.98 0.67
C GLN A 115 9.84 -3.22 -0.24
N ASN A 116 10.68 -4.22 0.06
CA ASN A 116 10.74 -5.47 -0.68
C ASN A 116 9.43 -6.27 -0.59
N GLU A 117 8.80 -6.31 0.59
CA GLU A 117 7.45 -6.88 0.76
C GLU A 117 6.43 -6.21 -0.18
N LEU A 118 6.43 -4.88 -0.22
CA LEU A 118 5.53 -4.12 -1.07
C LEU A 118 5.80 -4.32 -2.56
N PHE A 119 7.08 -4.41 -2.94
CA PHE A 119 7.51 -4.70 -4.31
C PHE A 119 7.07 -6.08 -4.77
N ALA A 120 7.18 -7.10 -3.92
CA ALA A 120 6.68 -8.45 -4.20
C ALA A 120 5.16 -8.48 -4.42
N LEU A 121 4.43 -7.54 -3.81
CA LEU A 121 2.99 -7.37 -4.03
C LEU A 121 2.64 -6.55 -5.29
N GLY A 122 3.65 -6.11 -6.05
CA GLY A 122 3.50 -5.39 -7.31
C GLY A 122 3.26 -3.88 -7.17
N ILE A 123 3.59 -3.30 -6.01
CA ILE A 123 3.47 -1.86 -5.77
C ILE A 123 4.86 -1.25 -5.62
N ARG A 124 5.13 -0.13 -6.30
CA ARG A 124 6.39 0.62 -6.21
C ARG A 124 6.11 2.08 -5.87
N LEU A 125 6.25 2.47 -4.60
CA LEU A 125 5.98 3.84 -4.16
C LEU A 125 7.10 4.83 -4.55
N ASN A 126 8.35 4.37 -4.56
CA ASN A 126 9.51 5.15 -4.98
C ASN A 126 9.48 5.63 -6.43
N GLN A 127 8.62 5.05 -7.27
CA GLN A 127 8.39 5.51 -8.65
C GLN A 127 7.30 6.61 -8.74
N GLY A 128 6.75 7.03 -7.60
CA GLY A 128 5.72 8.05 -7.49
C GLY A 128 4.40 7.68 -8.17
N SER A 129 3.55 8.68 -8.39
CA SER A 129 2.24 8.50 -9.02
C SER A 129 2.29 8.12 -10.51
N LYS A 130 3.47 8.25 -11.15
CA LYS A 130 3.65 8.05 -12.60
C LYS A 130 3.30 6.63 -13.05
N VAL A 131 3.54 5.62 -12.21
CA VAL A 131 3.26 4.21 -12.52
C VAL A 131 1.82 3.78 -12.20
N TRP A 132 1.01 4.70 -11.67
CA TRP A 132 -0.37 4.49 -11.24
C TRP A 132 -1.40 5.28 -12.07
N LYS A 133 -0.99 5.79 -13.24
CA LYS A 133 -1.89 6.46 -14.19
C LYS A 133 -2.91 5.47 -14.77
#